data_AF-A0A7V5PGD9-F1
#
_entry.id   AF-A0A7V5PGD9-F1
#
_cell.length_a   1.000
_cell.length_b   1.000
_cell.length_c   1.000
_cell.angle_alpha   90.00
_cell.angle_beta   90.00
_cell.angle_gamma   90.00
#
_symmetry.space_group_name_H-M   'P 1'
#
loop_
_entity.id
_entity.type
_entity.pdbx_description
1 polymer ?
#
loop_
_entity_poly.entity_id
_entity_poly.type
_entity_poly.pdbx_seq_one_letter_code
_entity_poly.pdbx_strand_id
1 'polypeptide(L)'
;MAGSGRNPGHKTPGRNLADGGSTAMRHSLPGFLLLSIMGSAGAEVATPTIADNTAGQGFFDTTEIVPAGGNAAILRGQARLNAVLRAALIYDRHIGFSASPLQLRISAAALGGSATSATLAYAGPAYMVAGFPGSDPDTAYPIALGNDLKGSAISPGADDITCTLNQDVDNATVLGAVSWYYGFDRQSGTDIDLIDTLLHELMHGLGFMTVLQQDGSVPPLPGSATRDVFMPWLEYHGVGQLTDP
;
A
#
# COMPACT_ATOMS: atom_id res chain seq x y z
N MET A 1 1.81 -88.04 -54.56
CA MET A 1 1.21 -87.66 -55.86
C MET A 1 0.49 -86.34 -55.67
N ALA A 2 0.80 -85.34 -56.53
CA ALA A 2 0.08 -84.10 -56.85
C ALA A 2 -0.48 -83.25 -55.68
N GLY A 3 -0.22 -81.96 -55.53
CA GLY A 3 -0.31 -80.89 -56.53
C GLY A 3 -1.17 -79.78 -55.88
N SER A 4 -0.57 -78.61 -55.61
CA SER A 4 -0.92 -77.32 -56.23
C SER A 4 -2.35 -76.80 -55.99
N GLY A 5 -2.46 -75.65 -55.33
CA GLY A 5 -3.69 -74.84 -55.30
C GLY A 5 -3.62 -73.66 -54.35
N ARG A 6 -3.27 -72.47 -54.84
CA ARG A 6 -3.29 -71.18 -54.13
C ARG A 6 -4.73 -70.69 -53.90
N ASN A 7 -5.00 -70.04 -52.77
CA ASN A 7 -5.71 -68.75 -52.75
C ASN A 7 -5.41 -67.95 -51.45
N PRO A 8 -5.27 -66.61 -51.50
CA PRO A 8 -4.76 -65.81 -50.41
C PRO A 8 -5.87 -65.12 -49.60
N GLY A 9 -5.58 -64.86 -48.32
CA GLY A 9 -6.33 -63.89 -47.53
C GLY A 9 -6.48 -64.28 -46.08
N HIS A 10 -5.62 -63.77 -45.20
CA HIS A 10 -6.07 -62.98 -44.05
C HIS A 10 -4.89 -62.25 -43.42
N LYS A 11 -5.07 -60.95 -43.21
CA LYS A 11 -4.15 -60.01 -42.58
C LYS A 11 -3.77 -60.43 -41.16
N THR A 12 -2.52 -60.15 -40.81
CA THR A 12 -1.84 -60.32 -39.52
C THR A 12 -2.54 -59.57 -38.36
N PRO A 13 -2.39 -60.04 -37.10
CA PRO A 13 -2.97 -59.41 -35.94
C PRO A 13 -2.06 -58.28 -35.41
N GLY A 14 -2.56 -57.05 -35.45
CA GLY A 14 -1.95 -55.90 -34.77
C GLY A 14 -2.20 -55.97 -33.26
N ARG A 15 -1.12 -56.03 -32.49
CA ARG A 15 -1.10 -55.82 -31.04
C ARG A 15 -1.49 -54.38 -30.74
N ASN A 16 -2.63 -54.17 -30.09
CA ASN A 16 -2.91 -52.88 -29.45
C ASN A 16 -2.22 -52.86 -28.08
N LEU A 17 -1.10 -52.15 -28.05
CA LEU A 17 -0.44 -51.70 -26.81
C LEU A 17 -1.38 -50.69 -26.13
N ALA A 18 -1.64 -50.93 -24.85
CA ALA A 18 -2.32 -50.00 -23.99
C ALA A 18 -1.40 -48.79 -23.73
N ASP A 19 -1.69 -47.67 -24.40
CA ASP A 19 -1.13 -46.37 -24.03
C ASP A 19 -1.96 -45.81 -22.85
N GLY A 20 -1.39 -45.94 -21.65
CA GLY A 20 -1.85 -45.25 -20.46
C GLY A 20 -1.59 -43.76 -20.61
N GLY A 21 -2.63 -43.02 -21.00
CA GLY A 21 -2.62 -41.56 -21.00
C GLY A 21 -2.46 -41.02 -19.58
N SER A 22 -1.22 -40.71 -19.20
CA SER A 22 -0.92 -39.86 -18.04
C SER A 22 -1.51 -38.48 -18.31
N THR A 23 -2.67 -38.21 -17.71
CA THR A 23 -3.32 -36.91 -17.77
C THR A 23 -2.53 -35.97 -16.88
N ALA A 24 -1.57 -35.24 -17.45
CA ALA A 24 -0.85 -34.18 -16.79
C ALA A 24 -1.87 -33.14 -16.27
N MET A 25 -2.04 -33.10 -14.95
CA MET A 25 -2.83 -32.13 -14.22
C MET A 25 -2.17 -30.76 -14.42
N ARG A 26 -2.68 -30.00 -15.41
CA ARG A 26 -2.31 -28.61 -15.64
C ARG A 26 -2.89 -27.80 -14.48
N HIS A 27 -2.05 -27.42 -13.53
CA HIS A 27 -2.40 -26.43 -12.51
C HIS A 27 -2.63 -25.09 -13.23
N SER A 28 -3.90 -24.79 -13.47
CA SER A 28 -4.35 -23.46 -13.86
C SER A 28 -4.12 -22.50 -12.69
N LEU A 29 -3.23 -21.52 -12.87
CA LEU A 29 -3.11 -20.34 -12.02
C LEU A 29 -4.51 -19.69 -11.88
N PRO A 30 -4.98 -19.33 -10.67
CA PRO A 30 -6.24 -18.61 -10.54
C PRO A 30 -6.04 -17.21 -11.14
N GLY A 31 -6.80 -16.92 -12.19
CA GLY A 31 -6.82 -15.61 -12.83
C GLY A 31 -7.41 -14.57 -11.89
N PHE A 32 -6.65 -13.51 -11.62
CA PHE A 32 -7.14 -12.31 -10.96
C PHE A 32 -8.24 -11.67 -11.82
N LEU A 33 -9.48 -11.69 -11.34
CA LEU A 33 -10.57 -10.90 -11.91
C LEU A 33 -10.42 -9.46 -11.40
N LEU A 34 -9.79 -8.59 -12.21
CA LEU A 34 -9.88 -7.14 -12.03
C LEU A 34 -11.31 -6.70 -12.32
N LEU A 35 -12.08 -6.42 -11.27
CA LEU A 35 -13.38 -5.78 -11.39
C LEU A 35 -13.15 -4.34 -11.88
N SER A 36 -13.41 -4.11 -13.16
CA SER A 36 -13.35 -2.78 -13.77
C SER A 36 -14.53 -1.94 -13.27
N ILE A 37 -14.26 -0.95 -12.43
CA ILE A 37 -15.25 0.03 -11.99
C ILE A 37 -15.46 0.99 -13.17
N MET A 38 -16.61 0.92 -13.84
CA MET A 38 -16.94 1.90 -14.89
C MET A 38 -17.13 3.29 -14.25
N GLY A 39 -16.40 4.25 -14.79
CA GLY A 39 -16.19 5.57 -14.21
C GLY A 39 -17.45 6.42 -14.04
N SER A 40 -17.46 7.15 -12.93
CA SER A 40 -18.03 8.49 -12.87
C SER A 40 -16.85 9.45 -12.79
N ALA A 41 -16.85 10.50 -13.62
CA ALA A 41 -15.84 11.54 -13.58
C ALA A 41 -15.97 12.30 -12.25
N GLY A 42 -15.21 11.86 -11.27
CA GLY A 42 -15.15 12.43 -9.93
C GLY A 42 -13.92 11.85 -9.27
N ALA A 43 -12.92 12.72 -9.06
CA ALA A 43 -11.76 12.55 -8.18
C ALA A 43 -11.10 11.14 -8.27
N GLU A 44 -10.12 11.01 -9.17
CA GLU A 44 -9.36 9.78 -9.35
C GLU A 44 -8.21 9.76 -8.35
N VAL A 45 -8.37 9.06 -7.22
CA VAL A 45 -7.22 8.62 -6.43
C VAL A 45 -6.37 7.71 -7.32
N ALA A 46 -5.08 8.03 -7.49
CA ALA A 46 -4.18 7.15 -8.23
C ALA A 46 -4.14 5.76 -7.56
N THR A 47 -4.13 4.71 -8.38
CA THR A 47 -3.99 3.35 -7.87
C THR A 47 -2.69 3.23 -7.06
N PRO A 48 -2.75 2.84 -5.77
CA PRO A 48 -1.55 2.75 -4.95
C PRO A 48 -0.53 1.76 -5.54
N THR A 49 0.74 2.15 -5.54
CA THR A 49 1.87 1.27 -5.81
C THR A 49 2.09 0.34 -4.62
N ILE A 50 1.82 -0.95 -4.78
CA ILE A 50 2.10 -1.96 -3.75
C ILE A 50 3.58 -2.35 -3.84
N ALA A 51 4.33 -2.09 -2.77
CA ALA A 51 5.76 -2.39 -2.66
C ALA A 51 6.06 -3.82 -2.18
N ASP A 52 5.06 -4.52 -1.63
CA ASP A 52 5.19 -5.92 -1.23
C ASP A 52 5.46 -6.80 -2.46
N ASN A 53 6.17 -7.91 -2.27
CA ASN A 53 6.47 -8.88 -3.33
C ASN A 53 6.38 -10.33 -2.89
N THR A 54 5.92 -10.58 -1.65
CA THR A 54 5.89 -11.90 -1.03
C THR A 54 4.46 -12.43 -0.99
N ALA A 55 4.22 -13.56 -1.66
CA ALA A 55 2.92 -14.22 -1.65
C ALA A 55 2.54 -14.70 -0.24
N GLY A 56 1.28 -14.53 0.15
CA GLY A 56 0.80 -14.93 1.47
C GLY A 56 1.17 -13.96 2.60
N GLN A 57 1.72 -12.78 2.30
CA GLN A 57 2.06 -11.75 3.28
C GLN A 57 1.52 -10.38 2.85
N GLY A 58 1.44 -9.45 3.80
CA GLY A 58 1.13 -8.06 3.55
C GLY A 58 -0.18 -7.86 2.76
N PHE A 59 -0.12 -7.15 1.65
CA PHE A 59 -1.24 -6.95 0.73
C PHE A 59 -1.55 -8.19 -0.15
N PHE A 60 -0.67 -9.18 -0.20
CA PHE A 60 -0.86 -10.46 -0.88
C PHE A 60 -1.21 -11.61 0.08
N ASP A 61 -1.59 -11.30 1.31
CA ASP A 61 -2.04 -12.28 2.31
C ASP A 61 -3.36 -12.94 1.86
N THR A 62 -3.32 -14.26 1.67
CA THR A 62 -4.45 -15.09 1.23
C THR A 62 -5.22 -15.71 2.40
N THR A 63 -4.97 -15.27 3.63
CA THR A 63 -5.75 -15.72 4.80
C THR A 63 -7.21 -15.33 4.62
N GLU A 64 -8.10 -16.32 4.69
CA GLU A 64 -9.54 -16.11 4.59
C GLU A 64 -10.04 -15.35 5.82
N ILE A 65 -10.86 -14.33 5.59
CA ILE A 65 -11.52 -13.53 6.64
C ILE A 65 -13.02 -13.42 6.34
N VAL A 66 -13.79 -13.11 7.38
CA VAL A 66 -15.21 -12.78 7.22
C VAL A 66 -15.31 -11.29 6.84
N PRO A 67 -16.00 -10.93 5.74
CA PRO A 67 -16.28 -9.54 5.40
C PRO A 67 -16.94 -8.78 6.56
N ALA A 68 -16.53 -7.54 6.80
CA ALA A 68 -17.02 -6.72 7.91
C ALA A 68 -17.23 -5.26 7.50
N GLY A 69 -18.22 -4.60 8.12
CA GLY A 69 -18.44 -3.16 8.04
C GLY A 69 -18.52 -2.57 6.63
N GLY A 70 -19.02 -3.33 5.64
CA GLY A 70 -19.11 -2.88 4.24
C GLY A 70 -17.86 -3.13 3.39
N ASN A 71 -16.77 -3.65 3.96
CA ASN A 71 -15.64 -4.17 3.20
C ASN A 71 -15.92 -5.62 2.78
N ALA A 72 -16.19 -5.84 1.48
CA ALA A 72 -16.59 -7.14 0.93
C ALA A 72 -15.42 -8.14 0.72
N ALA A 73 -14.21 -7.80 1.14
CA ALA A 73 -13.04 -8.66 0.96
C ALA A 73 -13.15 -9.95 1.81
N ILE A 74 -12.85 -11.08 1.19
CA ILE A 74 -12.76 -12.39 1.85
C ILE A 74 -11.31 -12.81 2.13
N LEU A 75 -10.33 -12.06 1.64
CA LEU A 75 -8.91 -12.28 1.88
C LEU A 75 -8.32 -11.08 2.63
N ARG A 76 -7.47 -11.33 3.62
CA ARG A 76 -6.87 -10.27 4.46
C ARG A 76 -6.10 -9.24 3.63
N GLY A 77 -5.28 -9.67 2.68
CA GLY A 77 -4.51 -8.77 1.81
C GLY A 77 -5.41 -7.82 1.00
N GLN A 78 -6.52 -8.34 0.47
CA GLN A 78 -7.51 -7.53 -0.24
C GLN A 78 -8.25 -6.57 0.71
N ALA A 79 -8.53 -7.00 1.95
CA ALA A 79 -9.18 -6.16 2.95
C ALA A 79 -8.31 -4.95 3.33
N ARG A 80 -6.99 -5.17 3.49
CA ARG A 80 -5.98 -4.11 3.68
C ARG A 80 -5.97 -3.14 2.51
N LEU A 81 -5.91 -3.64 1.28
CA LEU A 81 -5.91 -2.79 0.08
C LEU A 81 -7.18 -1.95 -0.03
N ASN A 82 -8.33 -2.56 0.24
CA ASN A 82 -9.62 -1.86 0.28
C ASN A 82 -9.65 -0.74 1.33
N ALA A 83 -9.06 -0.96 2.51
CA ALA A 83 -8.93 0.06 3.54
C ALA A 83 -8.02 1.22 3.12
N VAL A 84 -6.90 0.95 2.45
CA VAL A 84 -6.02 1.99 1.87
C VAL A 84 -6.75 2.83 0.85
N LEU A 85 -7.43 2.20 -0.10
CA LEU A 85 -8.23 2.90 -1.11
C LEU A 85 -9.32 3.75 -0.45
N ARG A 86 -9.96 3.23 0.60
CA ARG A 86 -10.99 3.96 1.35
C ARG A 86 -10.41 5.19 2.06
N ALA A 87 -9.26 5.07 2.72
CA ALA A 87 -8.59 6.19 3.38
C ALA A 87 -8.17 7.28 2.37
N ALA A 88 -7.58 6.87 1.23
CA ALA A 88 -7.19 7.80 0.18
C ALA A 88 -8.39 8.55 -0.44
N LEU A 89 -9.52 7.85 -0.66
CA LEU A 89 -10.76 8.46 -1.14
C LEU A 89 -11.39 9.45 -0.15
N ILE A 90 -11.21 9.23 1.16
CA ILE A 90 -11.65 10.19 2.17
C ILE A 90 -10.83 11.47 2.01
N TYR A 91 -9.51 11.38 1.91
CA TYR A 91 -8.67 12.57 1.74
C TYR A 91 -8.96 13.34 0.47
N ASP A 92 -9.06 12.62 -0.65
CA ASP A 92 -9.35 13.22 -1.94
C ASP A 92 -10.67 14.01 -1.93
N ARG A 93 -11.71 13.49 -1.26
CA ARG A 93 -12.99 14.20 -1.07
C ARG A 93 -12.89 15.43 -0.17
N HIS A 94 -12.05 15.41 0.86
CA HIS A 94 -12.02 16.44 1.90
C HIS A 94 -10.98 17.54 1.66
N ILE A 95 -9.84 17.21 1.07
CA ILE A 95 -8.74 18.14 0.81
C ILE A 95 -8.81 18.67 -0.63
N GLY A 96 -9.26 17.85 -1.59
CA GLY A 96 -9.43 18.26 -2.98
C GLY A 96 -8.12 18.67 -3.64
N PHE A 97 -7.31 17.70 -4.05
CA PHE A 97 -6.05 17.98 -4.75
C PHE A 97 -6.32 18.67 -6.09
N SER A 98 -5.73 19.84 -6.29
CA SER A 98 -6.16 20.78 -7.34
C SER A 98 -5.64 20.47 -8.74
N ALA A 99 -4.66 19.55 -8.88
CA ALA A 99 -3.99 19.34 -10.16
C ALA A 99 -3.35 17.98 -10.47
N SER A 100 -3.01 17.17 -9.46
CA SER A 100 -2.43 15.84 -9.70
C SER A 100 -2.97 14.82 -8.69
N PRO A 101 -3.33 13.61 -9.13
CA PRO A 101 -3.76 12.56 -8.23
C PRO A 101 -2.59 12.14 -7.33
N LEU A 102 -2.89 11.99 -6.03
CA LEU A 102 -1.91 11.63 -5.01
C LEU A 102 -1.31 10.25 -5.27
N GLN A 103 0.00 10.18 -5.50
CA GLN A 103 0.70 8.91 -5.74
C GLN A 103 1.11 8.27 -4.42
N LEU A 104 0.54 7.10 -4.11
CA LEU A 104 0.79 6.38 -2.86
C LEU A 104 1.65 5.15 -3.10
N ARG A 105 2.75 5.00 -2.35
CA ARG A 105 3.48 3.74 -2.24
C ARG A 105 3.22 3.11 -0.89
N ILE A 106 2.65 1.91 -0.90
CA ILE A 106 2.23 1.18 0.29
C ILE A 106 2.98 -0.14 0.44
N SER A 107 3.29 -0.50 1.68
CA SER A 107 3.83 -1.81 2.04
C SER A 107 3.21 -2.30 3.34
N ALA A 108 3.26 -3.60 3.58
CA ALA A 108 2.90 -4.19 4.86
C ALA A 108 4.05 -5.11 5.30
N ALA A 109 4.72 -4.70 6.37
CA ALA A 109 5.93 -5.34 6.86
C ALA A 109 5.73 -5.89 8.28
N ALA A 110 6.54 -6.88 8.64
CA ALA A 110 6.58 -7.38 10.01
C ALA A 110 7.39 -6.39 10.85
N LEU A 111 6.71 -5.47 11.53
CA LEU A 111 7.36 -4.46 12.38
C LEU A 111 7.50 -4.94 13.83
N GLY A 112 6.97 -6.12 14.15
CA GLY A 112 6.99 -6.70 15.47
C GLY A 112 6.18 -5.90 16.49
N GLY A 113 6.50 -6.13 17.75
CA GLY A 113 5.81 -5.53 18.89
C GLY A 113 5.85 -6.47 20.09
N SER A 114 5.09 -6.11 21.10
CA SER A 114 4.85 -6.89 22.31
C SER A 114 3.36 -7.11 22.49
N ALA A 115 2.99 -7.86 23.53
CA ALA A 115 1.59 -8.07 23.89
C ALA A 115 0.82 -6.78 24.23
N THR A 116 1.52 -5.66 24.50
CA THR A 116 0.90 -4.40 24.96
C THR A 116 1.34 -3.15 24.21
N SER A 117 2.26 -3.26 23.25
CA SER A 117 2.79 -2.11 22.51
C SER A 117 3.33 -2.52 21.16
N ALA A 118 3.00 -1.76 20.12
CA ALA A 118 3.50 -1.93 18.77
C ALA A 118 3.40 -0.62 17.99
N THR A 119 4.31 -0.41 17.03
CA THR A 119 4.08 0.56 15.96
C THR A 119 3.01 -0.02 15.04
N LEU A 120 1.93 0.70 14.83
CA LEU A 120 0.80 0.23 14.02
C LEU A 120 1.05 0.43 12.53
N ALA A 121 1.55 1.61 12.19
CA ALA A 121 2.01 1.97 10.86
C ALA A 121 2.97 3.16 10.98
N TYR A 122 3.61 3.52 9.88
CA TYR A 122 4.28 4.81 9.74
C TYR A 122 4.16 5.26 8.29
N ALA A 123 4.00 6.57 8.09
CA ALA A 123 4.08 7.17 6.77
C ALA A 123 4.74 8.55 6.78
N GLY A 124 5.11 8.99 5.59
CA GLY A 124 5.67 10.32 5.36
C GLY A 124 5.75 10.66 3.88
N PRO A 125 6.08 11.91 3.54
CA PRO A 125 6.32 12.29 2.17
C PRO A 125 7.45 11.43 1.61
N ALA A 126 7.31 11.02 0.36
CA ALA A 126 8.37 10.25 -0.31
C ALA A 126 9.69 11.04 -0.33
N TYR A 127 9.61 12.36 -0.45
CA TYR A 127 10.73 13.29 -0.34
C TYR A 127 10.22 14.73 -0.11
N MET A 128 11.15 15.60 0.28
CA MET A 128 10.94 17.04 0.37
C MET A 128 11.42 17.72 -0.91
N VAL A 129 10.82 18.85 -1.27
CA VAL A 129 11.14 19.63 -2.46
C VAL A 129 11.23 21.11 -2.13
N ALA A 130 12.13 21.84 -2.80
CA ALA A 130 12.34 23.27 -2.63
C ALA A 130 12.65 23.92 -3.99
N GLY A 131 12.55 25.25 -4.09
CA GLY A 131 12.99 26.00 -5.28
C GLY A 131 12.20 25.75 -6.55
N PHE A 132 10.93 25.32 -6.45
CA PHE A 132 10.04 25.15 -7.59
C PHE A 132 9.27 26.44 -7.91
N PRO A 133 8.77 26.62 -9.15
CA PRO A 133 8.00 27.81 -9.52
C PRO A 133 6.81 28.04 -8.59
N GLY A 134 6.74 29.22 -7.96
CA GLY A 134 5.68 29.58 -7.01
C GLY A 134 5.98 29.24 -5.54
N SER A 135 7.12 28.62 -5.24
CA SER A 135 7.58 28.37 -3.86
C SER A 135 8.53 29.44 -3.35
N ASP A 136 8.68 29.50 -2.02
CA ASP A 136 9.83 30.15 -1.41
C ASP A 136 11.08 29.28 -1.66
N PRO A 137 12.14 29.80 -2.30
CA PRO A 137 13.30 29.01 -2.69
C PRO A 137 14.10 28.44 -1.51
N ASP A 138 13.98 29.02 -0.32
CA ASP A 138 14.68 28.59 0.90
C ASP A 138 13.79 27.74 1.83
N THR A 139 12.60 27.34 1.36
CA THR A 139 11.65 26.52 2.11
C THR A 139 11.47 25.13 1.49
N ALA A 140 11.50 24.11 2.35
CA ALA A 140 11.23 22.72 1.98
C ALA A 140 9.75 22.39 2.19
N TYR A 141 9.16 21.77 1.19
CA TYR A 141 7.77 21.34 1.17
C TYR A 141 7.72 19.82 1.00
N PRO A 142 6.83 19.11 1.71
CA PRO A 142 6.45 17.75 1.36
C PRO A 142 6.02 17.70 -0.11
N ILE A 143 6.46 16.69 -0.86
CA ILE A 143 6.21 16.64 -2.31
C ILE A 143 4.72 16.77 -2.69
N ALA A 144 3.81 16.15 -1.93
CA ALA A 144 2.37 16.28 -2.16
C ALA A 144 1.90 17.74 -2.10
N LEU A 145 2.37 18.50 -1.11
CA LEU A 145 2.10 19.94 -0.99
C LEU A 145 2.79 20.74 -2.11
N GLY A 146 4.01 20.38 -2.47
CA GLY A 146 4.72 21.01 -3.59
C GLY A 146 3.97 20.86 -4.91
N ASN A 147 3.44 19.66 -5.19
CA ASN A 147 2.65 19.39 -6.38
C ASN A 147 1.36 20.22 -6.42
N ASP A 148 0.66 20.33 -5.28
CA ASP A 148 -0.57 21.12 -5.18
C ASP A 148 -0.29 22.63 -5.35
N LEU A 149 0.73 23.16 -4.68
CA LEU A 149 1.14 24.57 -4.84
C LEU A 149 1.58 24.92 -6.26
N LYS A 150 2.27 24.00 -6.94
CA LYS A 150 2.66 24.16 -8.35
C LYS A 150 1.46 24.03 -9.30
N GLY A 151 0.38 23.37 -8.88
CA GLY A 151 -0.73 22.99 -9.75
C GLY A 151 -0.33 21.94 -10.80
N SER A 152 0.68 21.11 -10.53
CA SER A 152 1.05 19.93 -11.33
C SER A 152 2.15 19.12 -10.62
N ALA A 153 2.32 17.86 -11.00
CA ALA A 153 3.42 17.04 -10.51
C ALA A 153 4.78 17.70 -10.77
N ILE A 154 5.61 17.84 -9.72
CA ILE A 154 6.99 18.31 -9.82
C ILE A 154 7.86 17.24 -10.46
N SER A 155 7.70 15.98 -10.04
CA SER A 155 8.33 14.81 -10.67
C SER A 155 7.25 13.80 -11.09
N PRO A 156 6.77 13.87 -12.34
CA PRO A 156 5.71 12.98 -12.82
C PRO A 156 6.07 11.49 -12.66
N GLY A 157 5.15 10.71 -12.08
CA GLY A 157 5.31 9.27 -11.87
C GLY A 157 6.15 8.88 -10.64
N ALA A 158 6.66 9.85 -9.87
CA ALA A 158 7.22 9.58 -8.56
C ALA A 158 6.11 9.46 -7.52
N ASP A 159 6.36 8.68 -6.48
CA ASP A 159 5.44 8.56 -5.34
C ASP A 159 5.45 9.88 -4.53
N ASP A 160 4.28 10.24 -3.98
CA ASP A 160 4.13 11.42 -3.13
C ASP A 160 4.23 11.06 -1.65
N ILE A 161 3.65 9.92 -1.27
CA ILE A 161 3.63 9.42 0.11
C ILE A 161 4.09 7.97 0.11
N THR A 162 4.92 7.63 1.10
CA THR A 162 5.23 6.24 1.44
C THR A 162 4.57 5.87 2.75
N CYS A 163 3.99 4.67 2.83
CA CYS A 163 3.33 4.17 4.03
C CYS A 163 3.68 2.68 4.23
N THR A 164 3.99 2.31 5.46
CA THR A 164 4.20 0.92 5.87
C THR A 164 3.28 0.56 7.02
N LEU A 165 2.45 -0.46 6.80
CA LEU A 165 1.60 -1.07 7.82
C LEU A 165 2.36 -2.14 8.59
N ASN A 166 2.12 -2.25 9.90
CA ASN A 166 2.51 -3.43 10.67
C ASN A 166 1.56 -4.59 10.40
N GLN A 167 2.02 -5.57 9.64
CA GLN A 167 1.23 -6.76 9.34
C GLN A 167 1.09 -7.72 10.53
N ASP A 168 1.91 -7.55 11.58
CA ASP A 168 1.95 -8.46 12.72
C ASP A 168 0.77 -8.23 13.69
N VAL A 169 0.04 -7.11 13.59
CA VAL A 169 -1.12 -6.83 14.46
C VAL A 169 -2.24 -7.88 14.29
N ASP A 170 -2.34 -8.57 13.15
CA ASP A 170 -3.32 -9.65 12.97
C ASP A 170 -2.86 -11.02 13.52
N ASN A 171 -1.84 -11.03 14.37
CA ASN A 171 -1.35 -12.24 15.02
C ASN A 171 -1.45 -12.13 16.55
N ALA A 172 -1.51 -13.27 17.23
CA ALA A 172 -1.71 -13.32 18.68
C ALA A 172 -0.48 -12.86 19.50
N THR A 173 0.63 -12.52 18.85
CA THR A 173 1.88 -12.12 19.51
C THR A 173 1.94 -10.61 19.72
N VAL A 174 1.51 -9.85 18.72
CA VAL A 174 1.55 -8.39 18.73
C VAL A 174 0.17 -7.88 19.14
N LEU A 175 0.10 -7.19 20.28
CA LEU A 175 -1.15 -6.67 20.88
C LEU A 175 -2.16 -7.76 21.32
N GLY A 176 -1.73 -9.01 21.39
CA GLY A 176 -2.47 -10.10 22.03
C GLY A 176 -3.75 -10.47 21.28
N ALA A 177 -4.91 -10.14 21.85
CA ALA A 177 -6.22 -10.47 21.27
C ALA A 177 -6.76 -9.40 20.31
N VAL A 178 -6.03 -8.30 20.15
CA VAL A 178 -6.38 -7.19 19.26
C VAL A 178 -5.93 -7.53 17.84
N SER A 179 -6.76 -7.21 16.85
CA SER A 179 -6.42 -7.33 15.42
C SER A 179 -6.75 -6.05 14.65
N TRP A 180 -6.48 -6.04 13.35
CA TRP A 180 -6.95 -4.97 12.49
C TRP A 180 -8.44 -5.14 12.18
N TYR A 181 -9.20 -4.07 12.37
CA TYR A 181 -10.54 -3.94 11.85
C TYR A 181 -10.51 -3.29 10.46
N TYR A 182 -11.06 -4.01 9.47
CA TYR A 182 -11.02 -3.63 8.06
C TYR A 182 -12.32 -2.98 7.54
N GLY A 183 -13.35 -2.88 8.38
CA GLY A 183 -14.66 -2.37 8.00
C GLY A 183 -14.69 -0.86 7.82
N PHE A 184 -15.65 -0.36 7.03
CA PHE A 184 -15.77 1.05 6.65
C PHE A 184 -16.75 1.84 7.54
N ASP A 185 -17.43 1.16 8.47
CA ASP A 185 -18.51 1.69 9.31
C ASP A 185 -18.02 2.17 10.69
N ARG A 186 -16.72 2.07 10.96
CA ARG A 186 -16.05 2.44 12.22
C ARG A 186 -16.55 1.65 13.43
N GLN A 187 -16.98 0.40 13.24
CA GLN A 187 -17.45 -0.47 14.31
C GLN A 187 -16.36 -1.49 14.73
N SER A 188 -15.17 -0.99 15.09
CA SER A 188 -14.02 -1.84 15.40
C SER A 188 -14.11 -2.58 16.74
N GLY A 189 -14.97 -2.15 17.65
CA GLY A 189 -15.07 -2.76 18.97
C GLY A 189 -13.78 -2.64 19.76
N THR A 190 -13.14 -3.78 20.06
CA THR A 190 -11.82 -3.82 20.73
C THR A 190 -10.64 -3.86 19.77
N ASP A 191 -10.90 -4.04 18.48
CA ASP A 191 -9.88 -4.05 17.43
C ASP A 191 -9.49 -2.63 17.03
N ILE A 192 -8.34 -2.50 16.37
CA ILE A 192 -7.83 -1.23 15.91
C ILE A 192 -8.39 -0.95 14.52
N ASP A 193 -9.03 0.20 14.34
CA ASP A 193 -9.57 0.62 13.04
C ASP A 193 -8.43 0.98 12.07
N LEU A 194 -8.28 0.17 11.02
CA LEU A 194 -7.20 0.37 10.05
C LEU A 194 -7.40 1.66 9.24
N ILE A 195 -8.64 2.04 8.93
CA ILE A 195 -8.89 3.26 8.16
C ILE A 195 -8.50 4.47 8.99
N ASP A 196 -8.81 4.49 10.28
CA ASP A 196 -8.39 5.57 11.17
C ASP A 196 -6.87 5.67 11.29
N THR A 197 -6.16 4.56 11.45
CA THR A 197 -4.70 4.58 11.43
C THR A 197 -4.16 5.08 10.09
N LEU A 198 -4.67 4.57 8.96
CA LEU A 198 -4.23 5.04 7.64
C LEU A 198 -4.55 6.52 7.41
N LEU A 199 -5.68 7.02 7.92
CA LEU A 199 -5.99 8.44 7.86
C LEU A 199 -4.93 9.24 8.63
N HIS A 200 -4.59 8.82 9.85
CA HIS A 200 -3.53 9.45 10.63
C HIS A 200 -2.19 9.46 9.88
N GLU A 201 -1.76 8.31 9.37
CA GLU A 201 -0.47 8.17 8.69
C GLU A 201 -0.40 8.95 7.38
N LEU A 202 -1.44 8.89 6.54
CA LEU A 202 -1.47 9.66 5.30
C LEU A 202 -1.46 11.18 5.58
N MET A 203 -1.98 11.63 6.74
CA MET A 203 -1.87 13.02 7.18
C MET A 203 -0.41 13.44 7.38
N HIS A 204 0.40 12.57 7.99
CA HIS A 204 1.84 12.77 8.07
C HIS A 204 2.43 12.89 6.67
N GLY A 205 2.10 11.98 5.76
CA GLY A 205 2.53 12.05 4.36
C GLY A 205 2.22 13.36 3.63
N LEU A 206 1.09 13.99 3.94
CA LEU A 206 0.69 15.29 3.38
C LEU A 206 1.44 16.48 3.98
N GLY A 207 2.20 16.27 5.06
CA GLY A 207 3.01 17.31 5.68
C GLY A 207 2.59 17.68 7.09
N PHE A 208 1.53 17.10 7.67
CA PHE A 208 1.18 17.36 9.06
C PHE A 208 2.12 16.61 10.01
N MET A 209 3.38 17.01 9.97
CA MET A 209 4.48 16.51 10.78
C MET A 209 5.51 17.63 10.95
N THR A 210 6.39 17.46 11.92
CA THR A 210 7.67 18.15 11.89
C THR A 210 8.71 17.22 11.29
N VAL A 211 9.47 17.71 10.32
CA VAL A 211 10.64 17.00 9.78
C VAL A 211 11.94 17.47 10.45
N LEU A 212 11.85 18.32 11.47
CA LEU A 212 12.99 18.76 12.27
C LEU A 212 13.61 17.57 13.00
N GLN A 213 14.91 17.40 12.81
CA GLN A 213 15.73 16.61 13.69
C GLN A 213 15.86 17.30 15.05
N GLN A 214 16.26 16.52 16.06
CA GLN A 214 16.40 17.01 17.43
C GLN A 214 17.42 18.16 17.58
N ASP A 215 18.36 18.28 16.65
CA ASP A 215 19.34 19.37 16.58
C ASP A 215 18.85 20.62 15.81
N GLY A 216 17.58 20.62 15.37
CA GLY A 216 16.98 21.71 14.61
C GLY A 216 17.30 21.68 13.11
N SER A 217 18.02 20.67 12.61
CA SER A 217 18.24 20.49 11.17
C SER A 217 17.03 19.83 10.49
N VAL A 218 16.82 20.11 9.22
CA VAL A 218 15.95 19.29 8.35
C VAL A 218 16.83 18.22 7.70
N PRO A 219 16.34 16.98 7.48
CA PRO A 219 17.06 15.97 6.70
C PRO A 219 17.63 16.59 5.43
N PRO A 220 18.90 16.34 5.10
CA PRO A 220 19.63 17.12 4.12
C PRO A 220 18.96 17.02 2.75
N LEU A 221 18.31 18.11 2.34
CA LEU A 221 18.16 18.44 0.93
C LEU A 221 19.51 18.96 0.43
N PRO A 222 19.92 18.65 -0.81
CA PRO A 222 21.19 19.12 -1.32
C PRO A 222 21.21 20.66 -1.37
N GLY A 223 21.94 21.29 -0.44
CA GLY A 223 22.53 22.62 -0.66
C GLY A 223 22.05 23.81 0.19
N SER A 224 21.18 23.71 1.20
CA SER A 224 20.95 24.86 2.08
C SER A 224 20.46 24.49 3.48
N ALA A 225 20.59 25.44 4.42
CA ALA A 225 19.92 25.44 5.71
C ALA A 225 18.41 25.67 5.51
N THR A 226 17.76 24.73 4.83
CA THR A 226 16.37 24.85 4.39
C THR A 226 15.46 24.69 5.61
N ARG A 227 14.48 25.58 5.75
CA ARG A 227 13.45 25.49 6.78
C ARG A 227 12.26 24.69 6.23
N ASP A 228 11.62 23.85 7.04
CA ASP A 228 10.35 23.24 6.62
C ASP A 228 9.22 24.30 6.66
N VAL A 229 8.19 24.11 5.84
CA VAL A 229 7.07 25.07 5.67
C VAL A 229 6.30 25.37 6.97
N PHE A 230 6.37 24.50 7.97
CA PHE A 230 5.70 24.68 9.27
C PHE A 230 6.62 25.35 10.31
N MET A 231 7.94 25.38 10.09
CA MET A 231 8.90 26.06 10.99
C MET A 231 8.56 27.51 11.34
N PRO A 232 8.10 28.37 10.41
CA PRO A 232 7.79 29.76 10.74
C PRO A 232 6.64 29.92 11.76
N TRP A 233 5.86 28.85 11.96
CA TRP A 233 4.67 28.83 12.80
C TRP A 233 4.87 28.04 14.11
N LEU A 234 6.06 27.50 14.36
CA LEU A 234 6.38 26.87 15.63
C LEU A 234 6.58 27.95 16.71
N GLU A 235 5.66 28.04 17.66
CA GLU A 235 5.87 28.84 18.87
C GLU A 235 6.84 28.13 19.82
N TYR A 236 7.91 28.83 20.21
CA TYR A 236 8.82 28.36 21.23
C TYR A 236 8.16 28.48 22.61
N HIS A 237 7.83 27.34 23.22
CA HIS A 237 7.37 27.26 24.61
C HIS A 237 8.44 26.68 25.55
N GLY A 238 9.71 26.97 25.30
CA GLY A 238 10.78 26.55 26.20
C GLY A 238 10.67 27.24 27.56
N VAL A 239 10.72 26.44 28.63
CA VAL A 239 10.95 26.91 29.99
C VAL A 239 12.43 27.31 30.11
N GLY A 240 12.70 28.60 29.94
CA GLY A 240 13.85 29.31 30.54
C GLY A 240 15.26 28.96 30.05
N GLN A 241 15.94 30.01 29.57
CA GLN A 241 17.38 30.28 29.64
C GLN A 241 18.29 29.13 30.14
N LEU A 242 19.07 28.53 29.24
CA LEU A 242 20.36 27.94 29.63
C LEU A 242 21.29 29.13 29.90
N THR A 243 21.43 29.45 31.18
CA THR A 243 22.31 30.43 31.82
C THR A 243 23.51 30.92 30.98
N ASP A 244 23.60 32.24 30.80
CA ASP A 244 24.87 32.94 30.56
C ASP A 244 25.86 32.64 31.70
N PRO A 245 27.16 32.69 31.39
CA PRO A 245 27.92 33.90 31.74
C PRO A 245 28.43 34.72 30.55
#